data_AF-A0A8T4GWK5-F1
#
_entry.id   AF-A0A8T4GWK5-F1
#
_cell.length_a   1.000
_cell.length_b   1.000
_cell.length_c   1.000
_cell.angle_alpha   90.00
_cell.angle_beta   90.00
_cell.angle_gamma   90.00
#
_symmetry.space_group_name_H-M   'P 1'
#
loop_
_entity.id
_entity.type
_entity.pdbx_description
1 polymer ?
#
loop_
_entity_poly.entity_id
_entity_poly.type
_entity_poly.pdbx_seq_one_letter_code
_entity_poly.pdbx_strand_id
1 'polypeptide(L)'
;MPADALTSIHHGVDAGAPGRTPRRIDQEGAVFGRVIKGFDRHDAAEALVGSVVFGIPMVIEGGTLEAGVFLSSHPLYFFGTLAFGMAMVVGLLYVAEIQDVRVVDPVLGVIPRRPVGLITIAGLTAFGTMTAWGRVDWTEPWVALCQTAVCFVGMAIGGALGDILPGS
;
A
#
# COMPACT_ATOMS: atom_id res chain seq x y z
N MET A 1 -4.82 81.53 -17.89
CA MET A 1 -5.57 80.31 -17.52
C MET A 1 -6.20 79.74 -18.77
N PRO A 2 -6.25 78.42 -19.01
CA PRO A 2 -5.26 77.33 -18.86
C PRO A 2 -4.99 76.66 -20.25
N ALA A 3 -3.91 75.88 -20.44
CA ALA A 3 -3.87 74.40 -20.60
C ALA A 3 -4.96 73.86 -21.56
N ASP A 4 -4.66 73.15 -22.66
CA ASP A 4 -4.37 71.71 -22.65
C ASP A 4 -3.88 71.16 -24.00
N ALA A 5 -3.04 70.13 -23.90
CA ALA A 5 -2.94 68.94 -24.76
C ALA A 5 -2.38 69.07 -26.19
N LEU A 6 -1.05 69.01 -26.24
CA LEU A 6 -0.29 68.25 -27.25
C LEU A 6 -0.77 66.78 -27.30
N THR A 7 -0.73 66.17 -28.49
CA THR A 7 -0.17 64.83 -28.81
C THR A 7 -1.04 64.10 -29.86
N SER A 8 -0.63 64.15 -31.12
CA SER A 8 -1.22 63.39 -32.22
C SER A 8 -0.14 63.03 -33.24
N ILE A 9 0.75 62.09 -32.93
CA ILE A 9 1.49 61.28 -33.93
C ILE A 9 1.95 59.97 -33.25
N HIS A 10 1.46 58.80 -33.68
CA HIS A 10 2.30 57.76 -34.30
C HIS A 10 1.53 56.47 -34.64
N HIS A 11 1.75 56.06 -35.88
CA HIS A 11 1.45 54.78 -36.51
C HIS A 11 1.93 53.55 -35.73
N GLY A 12 1.21 52.43 -35.91
CA GLY A 12 1.84 51.13 -36.18
C GLY A 12 1.54 50.02 -35.17
N VAL A 13 0.70 49.07 -35.61
CA VAL A 13 0.86 47.61 -35.50
C VAL A 13 1.25 47.05 -34.12
N ASP A 14 0.30 46.38 -33.46
CA ASP A 14 0.43 44.94 -33.17
C ASP A 14 -0.88 44.34 -32.64
N ALA A 15 -1.37 43.35 -33.38
CA ALA A 15 -2.44 42.46 -32.97
C ALA A 15 -1.84 41.35 -32.09
N GLY A 16 -2.25 41.25 -30.83
CA GLY A 16 -1.78 40.19 -29.95
C GLY A 16 -2.55 40.18 -28.63
N ALA A 17 -3.28 39.10 -28.39
CA ALA A 17 -4.27 38.95 -27.34
C ALA A 17 -3.79 39.25 -25.90
N PRO A 18 -4.70 39.68 -25.00
CA PRO A 18 -4.38 39.81 -23.58
C PRO A 18 -3.96 38.46 -23.01
N GLY A 19 -2.78 38.46 -22.38
CA GLY A 19 -2.17 37.31 -21.72
C GLY A 19 -3.17 36.61 -20.79
N ARG A 20 -3.62 35.45 -21.24
CA ARG A 20 -4.23 34.44 -20.36
C ARG A 20 -3.18 34.07 -19.34
N THR A 21 -3.40 34.48 -18.10
CA THR A 21 -2.88 33.77 -16.92
C THR A 21 -3.17 32.28 -17.13
N PRO A 22 -2.18 31.37 -17.18
CA PRO A 22 -2.48 29.96 -17.06
C PRO A 22 -3.10 29.80 -15.69
N ARG A 23 -4.43 29.62 -15.67
CA ARG A 23 -5.17 29.19 -14.50
C ARG A 23 -4.47 27.92 -14.05
N ARG A 24 -3.72 28.01 -12.94
CA ARG A 24 -3.27 26.83 -12.21
C ARG A 24 -4.57 26.19 -11.76
N ILE A 25 -5.00 25.18 -12.51
CA ILE A 25 -6.08 24.32 -12.09
C ILE A 25 -5.44 23.55 -10.94
N ASP A 26 -5.71 24.00 -9.73
CA ASP A 26 -5.57 23.16 -8.55
C ASP A 26 -6.22 21.82 -8.92
N GLN A 27 -5.41 20.77 -9.00
CA GLN A 27 -5.89 19.40 -9.17
C GLN A 27 -6.54 18.93 -7.85
N GLU A 28 -7.46 19.72 -7.33
CA GLU A 28 -8.42 19.31 -6.33
C GLU A 28 -9.64 18.81 -7.11
N GLY A 29 -9.70 17.50 -7.39
CA GLY A 29 -10.94 16.92 -7.93
C GLY A 29 -10.88 15.66 -8.78
N ALA A 30 -9.74 15.04 -9.05
CA ALA A 30 -9.72 13.72 -9.68
C ALA A 30 -9.66 12.59 -8.64
N VAL A 31 -10.66 12.55 -7.75
CA VAL A 31 -10.85 11.44 -6.78
C VAL A 31 -11.59 10.25 -7.42
N PHE A 32 -12.08 10.41 -8.66
CA PHE A 32 -12.72 9.34 -9.42
C PHE A 32 -11.80 8.88 -10.56
N GLY A 33 -11.22 7.68 -10.41
CA GLY A 33 -10.63 6.92 -11.52
C GLY A 33 -9.11 6.87 -11.59
N ARG A 34 -8.41 6.74 -10.46
CA ARG A 34 -6.98 6.37 -10.50
C ARG A 34 -6.87 4.89 -10.87
N VAL A 35 -6.63 4.62 -12.16
CA VAL A 35 -6.32 3.26 -12.65
C VAL A 35 -4.98 2.85 -12.05
N ILE A 36 -4.99 2.02 -11.00
CA ILE A 36 -3.77 1.46 -10.42
C ILE A 36 -3.12 0.53 -11.45
N LYS A 37 -2.02 1.01 -12.05
CA LYS A 37 -1.18 0.23 -12.95
C LYS A 37 -0.10 -0.50 -12.15
N GLY A 38 -0.39 -1.74 -11.77
CA GLY A 38 0.62 -2.67 -11.24
C GLY A 38 1.11 -2.36 -9.82
N PHE A 39 1.85 -3.31 -9.26
CA PHE A 39 2.61 -3.16 -8.02
C PHE A 39 4.03 -2.79 -8.42
N ASP A 40 4.47 -1.57 -8.11
CA ASP A 40 5.79 -1.09 -8.50
C ASP A 40 6.84 -1.35 -7.40
N ARG A 41 8.08 -0.89 -7.62
CA ARG A 41 9.18 -1.09 -6.65
C ARG A 41 9.04 -0.21 -5.40
N HIS A 42 8.34 0.91 -5.53
CA HIS A 42 8.08 1.84 -4.44
C HIS A 42 7.03 1.26 -3.51
N ASP A 43 5.91 0.76 -4.06
CA ASP A 43 4.88 0.02 -3.32
C ASP A 43 5.50 -1.18 -2.56
N ALA A 44 6.42 -1.89 -3.22
CA ALA A 44 7.15 -3.00 -2.60
C ALA A 44 8.00 -2.57 -1.40
N ALA A 45 8.65 -1.40 -1.48
CA ALA A 45 9.46 -0.88 -0.40
C ALA A 45 8.59 -0.43 0.78
N GLU A 46 7.46 0.23 0.53
CA GLU A 46 6.52 0.66 1.56
C GLU A 46 5.87 -0.52 2.27
N ALA A 47 5.42 -1.52 1.51
CA ALA A 47 4.89 -2.77 2.06
C ALA A 47 5.94 -3.50 2.91
N LEU A 48 7.20 -3.52 2.47
CA LEU A 48 8.31 -4.12 3.24
C LEU A 48 8.56 -3.35 4.54
N VAL A 49 8.64 -2.01 4.48
CA VAL A 49 8.86 -1.17 5.67
C VAL A 49 7.74 -1.37 6.67
N GLY A 50 6.48 -1.30 6.23
CA GLY A 50 5.32 -1.56 7.08
C GLY A 50 5.35 -2.96 7.70
N SER A 51 5.72 -3.97 6.91
CA SER A 51 5.88 -5.35 7.39
C SER A 51 6.96 -5.46 8.47
N VAL A 52 8.12 -4.83 8.27
CA VAL A 52 9.24 -4.90 9.22
C VAL A 52 8.94 -4.17 10.52
N VAL A 53 8.32 -2.99 10.44
CA VAL A 53 7.96 -2.16 11.61
C VAL A 53 7.05 -2.93 12.58
N PHE A 54 6.04 -3.63 12.04
CA PHE A 54 5.17 -4.49 12.85
C PHE A 54 5.75 -5.87 13.14
N GLY A 55 6.61 -6.36 12.24
CA GLY A 55 7.23 -7.66 12.32
C GLY A 55 8.25 -7.81 13.43
N ILE A 56 9.14 -6.82 13.60
CA ILE A 56 10.22 -6.88 14.61
C ILE A 56 9.66 -7.13 16.02
N PRO A 57 8.68 -6.37 16.53
CA PRO A 57 8.10 -6.63 17.85
C PRO A 57 7.53 -8.03 17.99
N MET A 58 6.74 -8.50 17.01
CA MET A 58 6.13 -9.83 17.04
C MET A 58 7.16 -10.96 17.02
N VAL A 59 8.20 -10.82 16.20
CA VAL A 59 9.28 -11.80 16.13
C VAL A 59 9.99 -11.88 17.47
N ILE A 60 10.23 -10.75 18.14
CA ILE A 60 10.95 -10.71 19.43
C ILE A 60 10.06 -11.18 20.58
N GLU A 61 8.77 -10.88 20.54
CA GLU A 61 7.83 -11.21 21.62
C GLU A 61 7.46 -12.70 21.64
N GLY A 62 7.27 -13.25 22.84
CA GLY A 62 6.89 -14.66 23.03
C GLY A 62 5.48 -14.99 22.54
N GLY A 63 4.56 -14.01 22.60
CA GLY A 63 3.14 -14.21 22.30
C GLY A 63 2.86 -14.75 20.89
N THR A 64 3.67 -14.40 19.90
CA THR A 64 3.55 -14.93 18.53
C THR A 64 3.82 -16.44 18.48
N LEU A 65 4.80 -16.92 19.25
CA LEU A 65 5.11 -18.35 19.31
C LEU A 65 4.03 -19.13 20.06
N GLU A 66 3.57 -18.60 21.19
CA GLU A 66 2.51 -19.20 22.00
C GLU A 66 1.20 -19.31 21.21
N ALA A 67 0.82 -18.26 20.50
CA ALA A 67 -0.33 -18.27 19.59
C ALA A 67 -0.18 -19.33 18.49
N GLY A 68 1.01 -19.46 17.89
CA GLY A 68 1.28 -20.47 16.88
C GLY A 68 1.16 -21.91 17.40
N VAL A 69 1.61 -22.17 18.64
CA VAL A 69 1.43 -23.47 19.31
C VAL A 69 -0.05 -23.74 19.57
N PHE A 70 -0.83 -22.73 19.96
CA PHE A 70 -2.29 -22.90 20.11
C PHE A 70 -2.96 -23.23 18.77
N LEU A 71 -2.59 -22.53 17.69
CA LEU A 71 -3.12 -22.76 16.34
C LEU A 71 -2.78 -24.15 15.80
N SER A 72 -1.60 -24.68 16.13
CA SER A 72 -1.18 -26.01 15.64
C SER A 72 -2.09 -27.13 16.16
N SER A 73 -2.68 -26.95 17.34
CA SER A 73 -3.66 -27.85 17.94
C SER A 73 -5.11 -27.57 17.52
N HIS A 74 -5.36 -26.42 16.88
CA HIS A 74 -6.69 -25.96 16.49
C HIS A 74 -6.74 -25.53 15.00
N PRO A 75 -6.73 -26.48 14.04
CA PRO A 75 -6.62 -26.17 12.62
C PRO A 75 -7.70 -25.22 12.08
N LEU A 76 -8.93 -25.28 12.61
CA LEU A 76 -9.99 -24.34 12.23
C LEU A 76 -9.63 -22.89 12.58
N TYR A 77 -9.00 -22.66 13.74
CA TYR A 77 -8.55 -21.34 14.15
C TYR A 77 -7.37 -20.88 13.30
N PHE A 78 -6.49 -21.78 12.87
CA PHE A 78 -5.42 -21.45 11.92
C PHE A 78 -5.97 -20.86 10.60
N PHE A 79 -6.95 -21.55 9.99
CA PHE A 79 -7.60 -21.02 8.79
C PHE A 79 -8.37 -19.73 9.08
N GLY A 80 -9.00 -19.62 10.26
CA GLY A 80 -9.63 -18.40 10.73
C GLY A 80 -8.67 -17.22 10.84
N THR A 81 -7.46 -17.43 11.35
CA THR A 81 -6.41 -16.41 11.46
C THR A 81 -5.93 -15.95 10.09
N LEU A 82 -5.71 -16.87 9.14
CA LEU A 82 -5.34 -16.50 7.77
C LEU A 82 -6.47 -15.77 7.06
N ALA A 83 -7.71 -16.23 7.20
CA ALA A 83 -8.88 -15.58 6.63
C ALA A 83 -9.09 -14.19 7.21
N PHE A 84 -8.91 -14.03 8.53
CA PHE A 84 -8.96 -12.73 9.20
C PHE A 84 -7.88 -11.78 8.68
N GLY A 85 -6.62 -12.24 8.59
CA GLY A 85 -5.54 -11.42 8.03
C GLY A 85 -5.80 -10.99 6.60
N MET A 86 -6.28 -11.91 5.76
CA MET A 86 -6.67 -11.61 4.37
C MET A 86 -7.83 -10.61 4.32
N ALA A 87 -8.86 -10.80 5.13
CA ALA A 87 -10.01 -9.90 5.20
C ALA A 87 -9.59 -8.50 5.67
N MET A 88 -8.66 -8.40 6.61
CA MET A 88 -8.08 -7.14 7.06
C MET A 88 -7.30 -6.46 5.93
N VAL A 89 -6.41 -7.17 5.23
CA VAL A 89 -5.66 -6.61 4.09
C VAL A 89 -6.62 -6.15 2.98
N VAL A 90 -7.61 -6.97 2.61
CA VAL A 90 -8.61 -6.59 1.61
C VAL A 90 -9.44 -5.39 2.08
N GLY A 91 -9.86 -5.36 3.34
CA GLY A 91 -10.59 -4.24 3.93
C GLY A 91 -9.77 -2.94 3.90
N LEU A 92 -8.50 -3.02 4.28
CA LEU A 92 -7.57 -1.89 4.26
C LEU A 92 -7.35 -1.39 2.81
N LEU A 93 -7.11 -2.29 1.85
CA LEU A 93 -6.80 -1.89 0.47
C LEU A 93 -8.02 -1.50 -0.38
N TYR A 94 -9.21 -2.04 -0.11
CA TYR A 94 -10.38 -1.87 -0.98
C TYR A 94 -11.60 -1.23 -0.33
N VAL A 95 -11.74 -1.28 0.99
CA VAL A 95 -12.87 -0.64 1.69
C VAL A 95 -12.49 0.76 2.19
N ALA A 96 -11.20 1.00 2.49
CA ALA A 96 -10.74 2.31 2.95
C ALA A 96 -10.68 3.39 1.85
N GLU A 97 -10.57 3.00 0.58
CA GLU A 97 -10.71 3.91 -0.55
C GLU A 97 -11.84 3.44 -1.49
N ILE A 98 -12.82 4.31 -1.73
CA ILE A 98 -13.75 4.16 -2.88
C ILE A 98 -12.94 4.42 -4.15
N GLN A 99 -12.06 3.50 -4.54
CA GLN A 99 -11.41 3.52 -5.85
C GLN A 99 -12.11 2.51 -6.74
N ASP A 100 -12.66 3.00 -7.85
CA ASP A 100 -13.22 2.19 -8.93
C ASP A 100 -12.11 1.27 -9.49
N VAL A 101 -12.11 -0.01 -9.07
CA VAL A 101 -11.12 -1.01 -9.46
C VAL A 101 -11.39 -1.43 -10.90
N ARG A 102 -10.90 -0.66 -11.86
CA ARG A 102 -10.71 -1.16 -13.22
C ARG A 102 -9.48 -2.06 -13.24
N VAL A 103 -9.72 -3.36 -13.11
CA VAL A 103 -8.73 -4.43 -13.23
C VAL A 103 -8.10 -4.37 -14.63
N VAL A 104 -6.85 -3.88 -14.73
CA VAL A 104 -6.02 -3.99 -15.94
C VAL A 104 -4.90 -4.99 -15.62
N ASP A 105 -4.84 -6.08 -16.37
CA ASP A 105 -3.89 -7.20 -16.26
C ASP A 105 -3.84 -7.95 -14.90
N PRO A 106 -4.95 -8.59 -14.51
CA PRO A 106 -5.02 -9.43 -13.32
C PRO A 106 -4.12 -10.68 -13.44
N VAL A 107 -3.57 -11.13 -12.31
CA VAL A 107 -2.96 -12.47 -12.22
C VAL A 107 -4.09 -13.49 -12.46
N LEU A 108 -3.94 -14.32 -13.48
CA LEU A 108 -4.91 -15.35 -13.88
C LEU A 108 -6.32 -14.83 -14.23
N GLY A 109 -6.50 -13.56 -14.60
CA GLY A 109 -7.83 -13.04 -14.97
C GLY A 109 -8.69 -12.53 -13.81
N VAL A 110 -8.36 -12.88 -12.56
CA VAL A 110 -9.25 -12.70 -11.39
C VAL A 110 -8.58 -11.99 -10.21
N ILE A 111 -7.25 -12.17 -10.01
CA ILE A 111 -6.58 -11.71 -8.79
C ILE A 111 -5.82 -10.39 -9.06
N PRO A 112 -6.09 -9.31 -8.30
CA PRO A 112 -5.35 -8.05 -8.43
C PRO A 112 -3.86 -8.22 -8.08
N ARG A 113 -2.96 -7.55 -8.81
CA ARG A 113 -1.50 -7.72 -8.62
C ARG A 113 -0.98 -7.11 -7.29
N ARG A 114 -1.63 -6.05 -6.79
CA ARG A 114 -1.21 -5.28 -5.60
C ARG A 114 -1.29 -6.09 -4.29
N PRO A 115 -2.43 -6.72 -3.94
CA PRO A 115 -2.50 -7.58 -2.75
C PRO A 115 -1.51 -8.75 -2.83
N VAL A 116 -1.34 -9.35 -4.02
CA VAL A 116 -0.42 -10.47 -4.21
C VAL A 116 1.02 -10.06 -3.91
N GLY A 117 1.48 -8.91 -4.42
CA GLY A 117 2.81 -8.38 -4.15
C GLY A 117 3.05 -8.15 -2.66
N LEU A 118 2.12 -7.45 -2.00
CA LEU A 118 2.16 -7.17 -0.57
C LEU A 118 2.16 -8.45 0.28
N ILE A 119 1.24 -9.38 0.02
CA ILE A 119 1.15 -10.65 0.74
C ILE A 119 2.42 -11.47 0.56
N THR A 120 3.00 -11.45 -0.65
CA THR A 120 4.26 -12.14 -0.93
C THR A 120 5.40 -11.53 -0.12
N ILE A 121 5.51 -10.20 -0.07
CA ILE A 121 6.55 -9.52 0.73
C ILE A 121 6.38 -9.81 2.22
N ALA A 122 5.17 -9.67 2.75
CA ALA A 122 4.89 -9.97 4.15
C ALA A 122 5.21 -11.43 4.49
N GLY A 123 4.79 -12.38 3.63
CA GLY A 123 5.04 -13.81 3.80
C GLY A 123 6.53 -14.16 3.77
N LEU A 124 7.28 -13.65 2.79
CA LEU A 124 8.73 -13.86 2.69
C LEU A 124 9.49 -13.22 3.85
N THR A 125 9.06 -12.03 4.28
CA THR A 125 9.67 -11.32 5.41
C THR A 125 9.42 -12.08 6.72
N ALA A 126 8.19 -12.55 6.95
CA ALA A 126 7.85 -13.36 8.12
C ALA A 126 8.65 -14.66 8.13
N PHE A 127 8.60 -15.43 7.05
CA PHE A 127 9.32 -16.68 6.91
C PHE A 127 10.84 -16.49 7.09
N GLY A 128 11.40 -15.49 6.40
CA GLY A 128 12.82 -15.18 6.44
C GLY A 128 13.28 -14.78 7.83
N THR A 129 12.56 -13.87 8.49
CA THR A 129 12.94 -13.38 9.83
C THR A 129 12.77 -14.47 10.89
N MET A 130 11.64 -15.18 10.88
CA MET A 130 11.35 -16.27 11.82
C MET A 130 12.40 -17.38 11.71
N THR A 131 12.83 -17.71 10.50
CA THR A 131 13.87 -18.72 10.24
C THR A 131 15.26 -18.21 10.59
N ALA A 132 15.63 -17.03 10.09
CA ALA A 132 16.99 -16.49 10.24
C ALA A 132 17.35 -16.21 11.71
N TRP A 133 16.36 -15.83 12.52
CA TRP A 133 16.56 -15.54 13.95
C TRP A 133 16.31 -16.76 14.84
N GLY A 134 16.08 -17.94 14.25
CA GLY A 134 15.88 -19.19 15.00
C GLY A 134 14.64 -19.17 15.90
N ARG A 135 13.58 -18.44 15.51
CA ARG A 135 12.35 -18.33 16.30
C ARG A 135 11.42 -19.52 16.11
N VAL A 136 11.55 -20.22 14.99
CA VAL A 136 10.79 -21.43 14.67
C VAL A 136 11.71 -22.64 14.58
N ASP A 137 11.20 -23.79 15.00
CA ASP A 137 11.89 -25.07 14.88
C ASP A 137 11.31 -25.87 13.71
N TRP A 138 12.15 -26.13 12.71
CA TRP A 138 11.77 -26.87 11.50
C TRP A 138 11.70 -28.39 11.71
N THR A 139 12.08 -28.92 12.87
CA THR A 139 11.81 -30.31 13.23
C THR A 139 10.31 -30.57 13.48
N GLU A 140 9.56 -29.53 13.85
CA GLU A 140 8.11 -29.52 13.95
C GLU A 140 7.49 -28.54 12.93
N PRO A 141 7.50 -28.90 11.63
CA PRO A 141 7.19 -27.96 10.54
C PRO A 141 5.77 -27.40 10.60
N TRP A 142 4.81 -28.15 11.18
CA TRP A 142 3.44 -27.66 11.35
C TRP A 142 3.35 -26.54 12.38
N VAL A 143 4.03 -26.69 13.52
CA VAL A 143 4.08 -25.65 14.57
C VAL A 143 4.80 -24.41 14.04
N ALA A 144 5.95 -24.60 13.39
CA ALA A 144 6.70 -23.53 12.74
C ALA A 144 5.86 -22.76 11.72
N LEU A 145 5.04 -23.46 10.92
CA LEU A 145 4.13 -22.84 9.97
C LEU A 145 3.05 -22.02 10.67
N CYS A 146 2.44 -22.54 11.75
CA CYS A 146 1.44 -21.80 12.52
C CYS A 146 2.02 -20.54 13.17
N GLN A 147 3.22 -20.63 13.76
CA GLN A 147 3.92 -19.47 14.34
C GLN A 147 4.26 -18.43 13.28
N THR A 148 4.77 -18.89 12.12
CA THR A 148 5.05 -18.02 10.99
C THR A 148 3.78 -17.38 10.44
N ALA A 149 2.64 -18.09 10.43
CA ALA A 149 1.36 -17.55 9.97
C ALA A 149 0.83 -16.44 10.88
N VAL A 150 0.97 -16.56 12.20
CA VAL A 150 0.62 -15.48 13.15
C VAL A 150 1.46 -14.24 12.87
N CYS A 151 2.78 -14.42 12.72
CA CYS A 151 3.70 -13.34 12.38
C CYS A 151 3.35 -12.71 11.01
N PHE A 152 3.05 -13.55 10.02
CA PHE A 152 2.65 -13.12 8.69
C PHE A 152 1.41 -12.21 8.73
N VAL A 153 0.39 -12.52 9.53
CA VAL A 153 -0.82 -11.69 9.61
C VAL A 153 -0.50 -10.28 10.07
N GLY A 154 0.27 -10.12 11.15
CA GLY A 154 0.64 -8.79 11.63
C GLY A 154 1.54 -8.03 10.63
N MET A 155 2.47 -8.73 9.98
CA MET A 155 3.31 -8.13 8.93
C MET A 155 2.48 -7.73 7.70
N ALA A 156 1.49 -8.52 7.29
CA ALA A 156 0.62 -8.21 6.16
C ALA A 156 -0.26 -6.99 6.45
N ILE A 157 -0.78 -6.86 7.67
CA ILE A 157 -1.51 -5.66 8.11
C ILE A 157 -0.58 -4.45 8.11
N GLY A 158 0.64 -4.57 8.67
CA GLY A 158 1.63 -3.50 8.66
C GLY A 158 2.01 -3.05 7.25
N GLY A 159 2.23 -4.01 6.34
CA GLY A 159 2.51 -3.74 4.94
C GLY A 159 1.34 -3.06 4.22
N ALA A 160 0.10 -3.46 4.49
CA ALA A 160 -1.10 -2.81 3.95
C ALA A 160 -1.24 -1.36 4.44
N LEU A 161 -0.95 -1.10 5.71
CA LEU A 161 -0.94 0.27 6.24
C LEU A 161 0.18 1.10 5.61
N GLY A 162 1.38 0.52 5.42
CA GLY A 162 2.49 1.18 4.74
C GLY A 162 2.15 1.60 3.31
N ASP A 163 1.51 0.71 2.55
CA ASP A 163 1.05 0.91 1.17
C ASP A 163 -0.13 1.90 1.03
N ILE A 164 -0.81 2.23 2.14
CA ILE A 164 -1.90 3.23 2.17
C ILE A 164 -1.37 4.62 2.55
N LEU A 165 -0.24 4.72 3.25
CA LEU A 165 0.32 6.00 3.63
C LEU A 165 0.78 6.75 2.37
N PRO A 166 0.43 8.03 2.21
CA PRO A 166 0.76 8.77 1.00
C PRO A 166 2.28 8.98 0.90
N GLY A 167 2.91 8.18 0.05
CA GLY A 167 4.25 8.37 -0.47
C GLY A 167 4.22 8.80 -1.94
N SER A 168 3.99 10.11 -2.16
CA SER A 168 4.04 10.88 -3.43
C SER A 168 2.82 10.91 -4.35
#